data_AF-A0A1N7JKE4-F1
#
_entry.id   AF-A0A1N7JKE4-F1
#
_cell.length_a   1.000
_cell.length_b   1.000
_cell.length_c   1.000
_cell.angle_alpha   90.00
_cell.angle_beta   90.00
_cell.angle_gamma   90.00
#
_symmetry.space_group_name_H-M   'P 1'
#
loop_
_entity.id
_entity.type
_entity.pdbx_description
1 polymer ?
#
loop_
_entity_poly.entity_id
_entity_poly.type
_entity_poly.pdbx_seq_one_letter_code
_entity_poly.pdbx_strand_id
1 'polypeptide(L)'
;MLYASQHQIAPQGRKPMTLSITASGRNINLRTLADAAGYNGTSPAAVTVTVAAGVIIGSTSTSTYALDTGTWPTGTTLRLIIGSGAYVVGRGGDGGYPPFTTPALSGGPALRLRVATTIINLGTIGGGGGGGGLTIDDGTSLPGDEIVGGRSTFPFSGGGAGDLPGNYGYGGINPLGTLTTGGKGSVDIYSVYQKTGGNGGDLGMPGTVGDMPGGSAGAAITGGAYATYATTGTILGSILS
;
A
#
# COMPACT_ATOMS: atom_id res chain seq x y z
N MET A 1 -15.50 55.40 12.08
CA MET A 1 -15.37 54.64 10.82
C MET A 1 -14.88 53.25 11.18
N LEU A 2 -15.80 52.32 11.51
CA LEU A 2 -15.45 50.94 11.88
C LEU A 2 -15.49 50.08 10.61
N TYR A 3 -14.35 49.53 10.21
CA TYR A 3 -14.30 48.45 9.23
C TYR A 3 -14.43 47.11 9.96
N ALA A 4 -15.62 46.50 9.87
CA ALA A 4 -15.82 45.12 10.26
C ALA A 4 -15.18 44.21 9.20
N SER A 5 -14.30 43.30 9.64
CA SER A 5 -13.68 42.28 8.80
C SER A 5 -14.76 41.40 8.19
N GLN A 6 -14.73 41.24 6.86
CA GLN A 6 -15.67 40.33 6.20
C GLN A 6 -15.38 38.89 6.63
N HIS A 7 -16.28 38.36 7.45
CA HIS A 7 -16.46 36.95 7.68
C HIS A 7 -16.92 36.35 6.35
N GLN A 8 -16.04 35.65 5.65
CA GLN A 8 -16.41 34.88 4.48
C GLN A 8 -17.33 33.75 4.97
N ILE A 9 -18.64 33.92 4.75
CA ILE A 9 -19.66 32.94 5.10
C ILE A 9 -19.44 31.73 4.19
N ALA A 10 -18.80 30.68 4.73
CA ALA A 10 -18.81 29.38 4.08
C ALA A 10 -20.27 28.88 4.02
N PRO A 11 -20.73 28.31 2.89
CA PRO A 11 -22.06 27.72 2.83
C PRO A 11 -22.06 26.50 3.77
N GLN A 12 -23.05 26.43 4.68
CA GLN A 12 -23.13 25.49 5.83
C GLN A 12 -22.13 25.88 6.94
N GLY A 13 -22.57 25.98 8.21
CA GLY A 13 -21.76 26.39 9.38
C GLY A 13 -20.60 25.45 9.76
N ARG A 14 -19.78 25.04 8.79
CA ARG A 14 -18.62 24.18 8.92
C ARG A 14 -17.38 25.04 9.17
N LYS A 15 -16.53 24.61 10.11
CA LYS A 15 -15.26 25.29 10.35
C LYS A 15 -14.29 24.99 9.19
N PRO A 16 -13.78 25.99 8.45
CA PRO A 16 -12.77 25.76 7.43
C PRO A 16 -11.44 25.35 8.08
N MET A 17 -10.75 24.39 7.47
CA MET A 17 -9.46 23.91 7.95
C MET A 17 -8.56 23.51 6.77
N THR A 18 -7.26 23.77 6.90
CA THR A 18 -6.26 23.30 5.94
C THR A 18 -5.20 22.46 6.65
N LEU A 19 -4.87 21.31 6.07
CA LEU A 19 -3.80 20.43 6.51
C LEU A 19 -2.81 20.25 5.36
N SER A 20 -1.51 20.34 5.68
CA SER A 20 -0.44 20.12 4.72
C SER A 20 0.47 18.99 5.20
N ILE A 21 0.65 17.98 4.36
CA ILE A 21 1.59 16.88 4.58
C ILE A 21 2.78 17.14 3.66
N THR A 22 3.86 17.68 4.22
CA THR A 22 5.05 18.14 3.49
C THR A 22 6.25 17.21 3.64
N ALA A 23 6.12 16.16 4.46
CA ALA A 23 7.15 15.15 4.68
C ALA A 23 6.55 13.77 4.51
N SER A 24 7.34 12.86 3.93
CA SER A 24 6.99 11.44 3.81
C SER A 24 6.81 10.81 5.19
N GLY A 25 5.93 9.82 5.26
CA GLY A 25 5.56 9.18 6.51
C GLY A 25 4.74 7.93 6.28
N ARG A 26 4.31 7.29 7.37
CA ARG A 26 3.50 6.06 7.29
C ARG A 26 2.30 6.12 8.19
N ASN A 27 1.23 5.43 7.79
CA ASN A 27 0.00 5.26 8.56
C ASN A 27 -0.58 6.59 9.08
N ILE A 28 -0.63 7.59 8.19
CA ILE A 28 -1.10 8.93 8.53
C ILE A 28 -2.61 8.90 8.77
N ASN A 29 -3.06 9.53 9.86
CA ASN A 29 -4.47 9.75 10.14
C ASN A 29 -4.80 11.24 10.07
N LEU A 30 -5.71 11.62 9.17
CA LEU A 30 -6.04 13.03 8.94
C LEU A 30 -6.79 13.67 10.12
N ARG A 31 -7.54 12.87 10.89
CA ARG A 31 -8.18 13.37 12.11
C ARG A 31 -7.15 13.70 13.18
N THR A 32 -6.17 12.82 13.40
CA THR A 32 -5.06 13.08 14.34
C THR A 32 -4.27 14.32 13.94
N LEU A 33 -4.02 14.53 12.65
CA LEU A 33 -3.37 15.75 12.16
C LEU A 33 -4.20 17.01 12.42
N ALA A 34 -5.53 16.92 12.28
CA ALA A 34 -6.41 18.04 12.61
C ALA A 34 -6.42 18.34 14.11
N ASP A 35 -6.42 17.32 14.97
CA ASP A 35 -6.36 17.50 16.42
C ASP A 35 -5.07 18.22 16.83
N ALA A 36 -3.94 17.80 16.27
CA ALA A 36 -2.65 18.44 16.47
C ALA A 36 -2.63 19.90 15.95
N ALA A 37 -3.42 20.21 14.93
CA ALA A 37 -3.60 21.56 14.40
C ALA A 37 -4.71 22.37 15.11
N GLY A 38 -5.23 21.88 16.26
CA GLY A 38 -6.16 22.61 17.12
C GLY A 38 -7.64 22.43 16.79
N TYR A 39 -8.01 21.39 16.04
CA TYR A 39 -9.43 21.03 15.86
C TYR A 39 -9.94 20.27 17.10
N ASN A 40 -11.02 20.77 17.70
CA ASN A 40 -11.59 20.23 18.94
C ASN A 40 -12.64 19.12 18.71
N GLY A 41 -13.02 18.86 17.45
CA GLY A 41 -13.98 17.81 17.11
C GLY A 41 -15.44 18.06 17.49
N THR A 42 -15.81 19.26 17.94
CA THR A 42 -17.18 19.52 18.43
C THR A 42 -18.15 19.93 17.34
N SER A 43 -17.66 20.36 16.17
CA SER A 43 -18.51 20.86 15.08
C SER A 43 -18.00 20.39 13.73
N PRO A 44 -18.88 20.18 12.73
CA PRO A 44 -18.48 19.71 11.40
C PRO A 44 -17.44 20.64 10.75
N ALA A 45 -16.54 20.05 9.96
CA ALA A 45 -15.45 20.79 9.30
C ALA A 45 -15.51 20.72 7.78
N ALA A 46 -14.96 21.74 7.12
CA ALA A 46 -14.65 21.73 5.69
C ALA A 46 -13.13 21.69 5.56
N VAL A 47 -12.58 20.49 5.36
CA VAL A 47 -11.14 20.25 5.47
C VAL A 47 -10.52 20.14 4.08
N THR A 48 -9.52 20.98 3.79
CA THR A 48 -8.65 20.80 2.62
C THR A 48 -7.35 20.18 3.08
N VAL A 49 -7.01 19.02 2.51
CA VAL A 49 -5.77 18.31 2.81
C VAL A 49 -4.92 18.27 1.55
N THR A 50 -3.67 18.71 1.66
CA THR A 50 -2.70 18.65 0.57
C THR A 50 -1.54 17.75 0.95
N VAL A 51 -1.33 16.69 0.17
CA VAL A 51 -0.08 15.93 0.15
C VAL A 51 0.83 16.62 -0.86
N ALA A 52 1.94 17.16 -0.38
CA ALA A 52 2.85 17.93 -1.24
C ALA A 52 3.46 17.04 -2.34
N ALA A 53 3.93 17.67 -3.42
CA ALA A 53 4.56 16.97 -4.53
C ALA A 53 5.76 16.12 -4.06
N GLY A 54 5.90 14.91 -4.60
CA GLY A 54 6.96 13.97 -4.24
C GLY A 54 6.86 13.32 -2.85
N VAL A 55 5.87 13.68 -2.02
CA VAL A 55 5.68 13.06 -0.69
C VAL A 55 5.17 11.63 -0.85
N ILE A 56 5.76 10.71 -0.07
CA ILE A 56 5.34 9.31 -0.01
C ILE A 56 4.67 9.05 1.33
N ILE A 57 3.43 8.60 1.29
CA ILE A 57 2.67 8.11 2.44
C ILE A 57 2.54 6.59 2.27
N GLY A 58 3.26 5.86 3.12
CA GLY A 58 3.31 4.41 3.13
C GLY A 58 2.54 3.77 4.27
N SER A 59 2.61 2.44 4.37
CA SER A 59 2.07 1.69 5.51
C SER A 59 3.14 0.81 6.14
N THR A 60 3.12 0.68 7.47
CA THR A 60 4.05 -0.20 8.21
C THR A 60 3.66 -1.68 8.13
N SER A 61 2.39 -2.00 7.84
CA SER A 61 1.85 -3.36 7.81
C SER A 61 0.88 -3.57 6.64
N THR A 62 0.78 -4.80 6.14
CA THR A 62 -0.21 -5.20 5.12
C THR A 62 -1.65 -5.17 5.63
N SER A 63 -1.85 -5.07 6.94
CA SER A 63 -3.18 -4.95 7.56
C SER A 63 -3.62 -3.51 7.86
N THR A 64 -2.75 -2.53 7.62
CA THR A 64 -2.99 -1.13 7.96
C THR A 64 -2.96 -0.25 6.72
N TYR A 65 -3.74 0.82 6.74
CA TYR A 65 -3.80 1.81 5.65
C TYR A 65 -2.62 2.76 5.72
N ALA A 66 -2.15 3.21 4.56
CA ALA A 66 -1.15 4.25 4.46
C ALA A 66 -1.69 5.61 4.90
N LEU A 67 -2.91 5.93 4.46
CA LEU A 67 -3.64 7.14 4.81
C LEU A 67 -5.08 6.78 5.23
N ASP A 68 -5.50 7.22 6.42
CA ASP A 68 -6.88 7.09 6.90
C ASP A 68 -7.47 8.50 7.11
N THR A 69 -8.65 8.77 6.56
CA THR A 69 -9.33 10.04 6.81
C THR A 69 -9.67 10.23 8.28
N GLY A 70 -9.86 9.14 9.04
CA GLY A 70 -10.30 9.16 10.43
C GLY A 70 -11.80 9.38 10.57
N THR A 71 -12.26 9.49 11.81
CA THR A 71 -13.67 9.70 12.17
C THR A 71 -13.94 11.18 12.43
N TRP A 72 -15.02 11.71 11.86
CA TRP A 72 -15.37 13.13 11.93
C TRP A 72 -16.82 13.33 12.37
N PRO A 73 -17.17 14.50 12.93
CA PRO A 73 -18.57 14.85 13.15
C PRO A 73 -19.37 14.82 11.84
N THR A 74 -20.60 14.34 11.92
CA THR A 74 -21.53 14.25 10.78
C THR A 74 -21.64 15.58 10.04
N GLY A 75 -21.60 15.52 8.71
CA GLY A 75 -21.62 16.71 7.85
C GLY A 75 -20.24 17.30 7.57
N THR A 76 -19.17 16.74 8.13
CA THR A 76 -17.80 17.07 7.71
C THR A 76 -17.58 16.63 6.26
N THR A 77 -16.81 17.41 5.51
CA THR A 77 -16.39 17.09 4.14
C THR A 77 -14.91 17.34 3.95
N LEU A 78 -14.25 16.46 3.21
CA LEU A 78 -12.83 16.56 2.89
C LEU A 78 -12.62 16.88 1.42
N ARG A 79 -11.58 17.67 1.13
CA ARG A 79 -10.97 17.80 -0.19
C ARG A 79 -9.54 17.34 -0.09
N LEU A 80 -9.24 16.15 -0.63
CA LEU A 80 -7.93 15.54 -0.61
C LEU A 80 -7.21 15.80 -1.93
N ILE A 81 -6.08 16.49 -1.87
CA ILE A 81 -5.23 16.83 -3.00
C ILE A 81 -3.96 16.01 -2.88
N ILE A 82 -3.74 15.09 -3.82
CA ILE A 82 -2.48 14.34 -3.94
C ILE A 82 -1.62 15.05 -4.98
N GLY A 83 -0.50 15.61 -4.55
CA GLY A 83 0.42 16.37 -5.41
C GLY A 83 1.07 15.53 -6.49
N SER A 84 1.63 16.18 -7.51
CA SER A 84 2.36 15.51 -8.58
C SER A 84 3.55 14.73 -8.04
N GLY A 85 3.74 13.50 -8.53
CA GLY A 85 4.79 12.60 -8.06
C GLY A 85 4.64 12.15 -6.60
N ALA A 86 3.55 12.51 -5.91
CA ALA A 86 3.26 11.98 -4.57
C ALA A 86 2.67 10.58 -4.66
N TYR A 87 2.91 9.77 -3.62
CA TYR A 87 2.44 8.40 -3.51
C TYR A 87 1.65 8.23 -2.22
N VAL A 88 0.47 7.62 -2.31
CA VAL A 88 -0.25 7.04 -1.18
C VAL A 88 -0.34 5.55 -1.46
N VAL A 89 0.51 4.76 -0.82
CA VAL A 89 0.68 3.34 -1.19
C VAL A 89 0.69 2.39 0.00
N GLY A 90 0.06 1.24 -0.21
CA GLY A 90 0.09 0.15 0.77
C GLY A 90 1.49 -0.47 0.91
N ARG A 91 1.64 -1.31 1.93
CA ARG A 91 2.84 -2.15 2.11
C ARG A 91 2.81 -3.32 1.13
N GLY A 92 3.96 -3.68 0.55
CA GLY A 92 4.07 -4.90 -0.24
C GLY A 92 3.94 -6.18 0.60
N GLY A 93 3.35 -7.22 0.02
CA GLY A 93 3.25 -8.54 0.65
C GLY A 93 4.56 -9.32 0.57
N ASP A 94 4.94 -9.97 1.66
CA ASP A 94 6.14 -10.82 1.68
C ASP A 94 5.94 -12.06 0.78
N GLY A 95 6.99 -12.45 0.06
CA GLY A 95 6.99 -13.68 -0.75
C GLY A 95 6.90 -14.94 0.11
N GLY A 96 6.41 -16.03 -0.48
CA GLY A 96 6.38 -17.34 0.19
C GLY A 96 7.80 -17.86 0.50
N TYR A 97 7.94 -18.63 1.59
CA TYR A 97 9.25 -19.14 2.00
C TYR A 97 9.21 -20.54 2.65
N PRO A 98 10.29 -21.33 2.47
CA PRO A 98 10.50 -22.65 3.09
C PRO A 98 11.09 -22.53 4.51
N PRO A 99 11.09 -23.60 5.33
CA PRO A 99 10.55 -24.95 5.07
C PRO A 99 9.04 -25.08 5.36
N PHE A 100 8.34 -23.99 5.66
CA PHE A 100 7.04 -24.06 6.36
C PHE A 100 5.79 -23.87 5.49
N THR A 101 5.87 -24.08 4.17
CA THR A 101 4.73 -23.86 3.25
C THR A 101 4.06 -22.49 3.45
N THR A 102 4.79 -21.49 3.96
CA THR A 102 4.19 -20.23 4.37
C THR A 102 3.70 -19.55 3.10
N PRO A 103 2.38 -19.33 2.96
CA PRO A 103 1.84 -18.73 1.77
C PRO A 103 2.38 -17.31 1.60
N ALA A 104 2.48 -16.88 0.36
CA ALA A 104 2.78 -15.50 0.05
C ALA A 104 1.72 -14.57 0.66
N LEU A 105 2.17 -13.46 1.23
CA LEU A 105 1.27 -12.50 1.88
C LEU A 105 0.65 -11.57 0.85
N SER A 106 -0.59 -11.16 1.13
CA SER A 106 -1.26 -10.13 0.33
C SER A 106 -0.64 -8.76 0.57
N GLY A 107 -0.69 -7.90 -0.44
CA GLY A 107 -0.34 -6.49 -0.29
C GLY A 107 -1.36 -5.73 0.57
N GLY A 108 -0.89 -4.67 1.23
CA GLY A 108 -1.70 -3.84 2.12
C GLY A 108 -2.54 -2.78 1.41
N PRO A 109 -3.60 -2.27 2.05
CA PRO A 109 -4.41 -1.22 1.48
C PRO A 109 -3.72 0.15 1.58
N ALA A 110 -4.06 1.07 0.68
CA ALA A 110 -3.46 2.42 0.66
C ALA A 110 -4.30 3.46 1.38
N LEU A 111 -5.49 3.79 0.86
CA LEU A 111 -6.34 4.87 1.36
C LEU A 111 -7.62 4.33 1.98
N ARG A 112 -7.94 4.76 3.21
CA ARG A 112 -9.26 4.56 3.82
C ARG A 112 -10.05 5.85 3.87
N LEU A 113 -11.20 5.86 3.22
CA LEU A 113 -12.19 6.93 3.31
C LEU A 113 -13.29 6.52 4.28
N ARG A 114 -13.63 7.42 5.19
CA ARG A 114 -14.69 7.22 6.21
C ARG A 114 -15.68 8.39 6.27
N VAL A 115 -15.48 9.38 5.40
CA VAL A 115 -16.23 10.63 5.32
C VAL A 115 -16.21 11.11 3.88
N ALA A 116 -17.27 11.80 3.44
CA ALA A 116 -17.38 12.32 2.09
C ALA A 116 -16.14 13.14 1.71
N THR A 117 -15.44 12.66 0.68
CA THR A 117 -14.12 13.16 0.28
C THR A 117 -14.11 13.42 -1.23
N THR A 118 -13.88 14.67 -1.61
CA THR A 118 -13.53 15.03 -2.97
C THR A 118 -12.04 14.79 -3.19
N ILE A 119 -11.68 13.95 -4.16
CA ILE A 119 -10.29 13.59 -4.48
C ILE A 119 -9.83 14.33 -5.73
N ILE A 120 -8.68 14.99 -5.61
CA ILE A 120 -7.90 15.55 -6.72
C ILE A 120 -6.56 14.84 -6.70
N ASN A 121 -6.44 13.79 -7.50
CA ASN A 121 -5.23 12.99 -7.57
C ASN A 121 -4.39 13.39 -8.77
N LEU A 122 -3.24 14.02 -8.50
CA LEU A 122 -2.19 14.31 -9.48
C LEU A 122 -0.98 13.37 -9.32
N GLY A 123 -1.05 12.44 -8.37
CA GLY A 123 -0.02 11.44 -8.06
C GLY A 123 -0.54 10.02 -8.25
N THR A 124 -0.07 9.12 -7.38
CA THR A 124 -0.44 7.71 -7.38
C THR A 124 -1.09 7.29 -6.07
N ILE A 125 -2.25 6.64 -6.16
CA ILE A 125 -2.87 5.92 -5.04
C ILE A 125 -2.81 4.43 -5.40
N GLY A 126 -2.07 3.61 -4.65
CA GLY A 126 -1.80 2.23 -5.03
C GLY A 126 -1.81 1.26 -3.87
N GLY A 127 -2.65 0.23 -3.91
CA GLY A 127 -2.52 -0.88 -2.98
C GLY A 127 -1.14 -1.52 -3.08
N GLY A 128 -0.64 -2.13 -2.01
CA GLY A 128 0.61 -2.88 -2.08
C GLY A 128 0.49 -4.06 -3.04
N GLY A 129 1.59 -4.43 -3.68
CA GLY A 129 1.66 -5.65 -4.49
C GLY A 129 1.66 -6.90 -3.60
N GLY A 130 1.09 -8.00 -4.10
CA GLY A 130 1.14 -9.29 -3.40
C GLY A 130 2.52 -9.95 -3.46
N GLY A 131 2.90 -10.74 -2.47
CA GLY A 131 4.14 -11.52 -2.51
C GLY A 131 4.09 -12.63 -3.56
N GLY A 132 5.23 -13.02 -4.12
CA GLY A 132 5.30 -14.14 -5.05
C GLY A 132 5.09 -15.49 -4.38
N GLY A 133 4.49 -16.44 -5.09
CA GLY A 133 4.24 -17.80 -4.60
C GLY A 133 5.52 -18.62 -4.46
N LEU A 134 5.57 -19.48 -3.45
CA LEU A 134 6.70 -20.41 -3.22
C LEU A 134 6.75 -21.46 -4.32
N THR A 135 7.96 -21.91 -4.66
CA THR A 135 8.18 -23.07 -5.52
C THR A 135 8.82 -24.17 -4.70
N ILE A 136 8.29 -25.40 -4.79
CA ILE A 136 8.67 -26.55 -3.97
C ILE A 136 9.44 -27.52 -4.87
N ASP A 137 10.71 -27.74 -4.57
CA ASP A 137 11.40 -28.88 -5.18
C ASP A 137 11.03 -30.15 -4.39
N ASP A 138 10.17 -30.98 -4.99
CA ASP A 138 9.84 -32.31 -4.48
C ASP A 138 10.97 -33.23 -4.88
N GLY A 139 12.07 -33.16 -4.13
CA GLY A 139 13.39 -33.71 -4.45
C GLY A 139 13.37 -35.16 -4.95
N THR A 140 13.02 -35.35 -6.21
CA THR A 140 13.34 -36.54 -6.99
C THR A 140 14.85 -36.49 -7.16
N SER A 141 15.52 -36.93 -6.10
CA SER A 141 16.93 -37.27 -6.09
C SER A 141 17.21 -38.04 -7.38
N LEU A 142 18.18 -37.54 -8.14
CA LEU A 142 18.72 -38.31 -9.25
C LEU A 142 19.14 -39.68 -8.70
N PRO A 143 18.97 -40.78 -9.45
CA PRO A 143 19.57 -42.05 -9.08
C PRO A 143 21.09 -41.85 -8.97
N GLY A 144 21.61 -41.78 -7.73
CA GLY A 144 23.03 -41.52 -7.45
C GLY A 144 23.35 -40.28 -6.62
N ASP A 145 22.37 -39.42 -6.31
CA ASP A 145 22.58 -38.31 -5.36
C ASP A 145 22.49 -38.83 -3.93
N GLU A 146 23.61 -39.33 -3.41
CA GLU A 146 23.81 -39.62 -2.00
C GLU A 146 24.01 -38.29 -1.24
N ILE A 147 23.01 -37.41 -1.23
CA ILE A 147 23.01 -36.26 -0.30
C ILE A 147 22.62 -36.79 1.07
N VAL A 148 23.62 -37.35 1.75
CA VAL A 148 23.64 -37.53 3.20
C VAL A 148 23.68 -36.14 3.83
N GLY A 149 22.50 -35.53 4.01
CA GLY A 149 22.28 -34.35 4.85
C GLY A 149 22.86 -33.03 4.32
N GLY A 150 22.11 -32.29 3.51
CA GLY A 150 22.53 -30.91 3.17
C GLY A 150 21.64 -30.17 2.17
N ARG A 151 20.63 -29.48 2.70
CA ARG A 151 19.89 -28.33 2.11
C ARG A 151 19.45 -28.46 0.64
N SER A 152 18.18 -28.79 0.45
CA SER A 152 17.43 -28.43 -0.76
C SER A 152 17.49 -26.91 -0.99
N THR A 153 17.92 -26.49 -2.17
CA THR A 153 18.01 -25.09 -2.60
C THR A 153 16.65 -24.63 -3.10
N PHE A 154 15.77 -24.27 -2.17
CA PHE A 154 14.43 -23.81 -2.54
C PHE A 154 14.49 -22.49 -3.33
N PRO A 155 13.85 -22.39 -4.50
CA PRO A 155 13.68 -21.11 -5.17
C PRO A 155 12.85 -20.16 -4.29
N PHE A 156 13.46 -19.07 -3.85
CA PHE A 156 12.81 -18.03 -3.06
C PHE A 156 11.90 -17.14 -3.90
N SER A 157 10.78 -16.73 -3.33
CA SER A 157 9.83 -15.83 -3.99
C SER A 157 10.16 -14.37 -3.75
N GLY A 158 9.78 -13.52 -4.71
CA GLY A 158 9.95 -12.07 -4.61
C GLY A 158 8.88 -11.42 -3.74
N GLY A 159 9.22 -10.35 -3.04
CA GLY A 159 8.26 -9.55 -2.28
C GLY A 159 7.51 -8.53 -3.15
N GLY A 160 6.28 -8.20 -2.80
CA GLY A 160 5.45 -7.24 -3.56
C GLY A 160 5.89 -5.78 -3.41
N ALA A 161 5.43 -4.91 -4.31
CA ALA A 161 5.72 -3.48 -4.31
C ALA A 161 5.03 -2.71 -3.17
N GLY A 162 5.64 -1.61 -2.71
CA GLY A 162 5.09 -0.70 -1.71
C GLY A 162 6.15 0.25 -1.15
N ASP A 163 5.75 1.27 -0.37
CA ASP A 163 6.72 2.16 0.32
C ASP A 163 7.63 1.38 1.30
N LEU A 164 7.05 0.35 1.93
CA LEU A 164 7.79 -0.77 2.46
C LEU A 164 7.49 -1.97 1.56
N PRO A 165 8.42 -2.32 0.66
CA PRO A 165 8.27 -3.51 -0.16
C PRO A 165 8.22 -4.76 0.71
N GLY A 166 7.57 -5.80 0.19
CA GLY A 166 7.57 -7.11 0.82
C GLY A 166 8.99 -7.68 0.88
N ASN A 167 9.27 -8.43 1.94
CA ASN A 167 10.47 -9.24 2.00
C ASN A 167 10.44 -10.37 0.97
N TYR A 168 11.61 -10.77 0.49
CA TYR A 168 11.79 -12.02 -0.23
C TYR A 168 11.80 -13.21 0.75
N GLY A 169 11.65 -14.43 0.25
CA GLY A 169 11.71 -15.62 1.10
C GLY A 169 13.09 -15.85 1.76
N TYR A 170 13.14 -16.45 2.96
CA TYR A 170 14.34 -16.58 3.81
C TYR A 170 15.62 -16.99 3.06
N GLY A 171 16.66 -16.13 3.04
CA GLY A 171 18.03 -16.49 2.61
C GLY A 171 18.40 -16.20 1.15
N GLY A 172 17.52 -15.60 0.36
CA GLY A 172 17.78 -15.28 -1.06
C GLY A 172 18.62 -14.01 -1.32
N ILE A 173 19.30 -14.02 -2.46
CA ILE A 173 20.09 -12.92 -3.08
C ILE A 173 19.24 -12.01 -3.98
N ASN A 174 17.90 -12.16 -3.97
CA ASN A 174 17.03 -11.48 -4.92
C ASN A 174 16.60 -10.09 -4.46
N PRO A 175 16.30 -9.18 -5.40
CA PRO A 175 15.80 -7.87 -5.05
C PRO A 175 14.44 -7.98 -4.36
N LEU A 176 14.32 -7.30 -3.22
CA LEU A 176 13.05 -6.83 -2.69
C LEU A 176 12.23 -6.16 -3.80
N GLY A 177 10.93 -6.06 -3.59
CA GLY A 177 10.15 -5.10 -4.36
C GLY A 177 10.74 -3.68 -4.22
N THR A 178 10.26 -2.79 -5.06
CA THR A 178 10.52 -1.36 -4.98
C THR A 178 9.22 -0.65 -4.60
N LEU A 179 9.23 0.69 -4.62
CA LEU A 179 8.02 1.48 -4.42
C LEU A 179 6.89 1.08 -5.37
N THR A 180 7.21 0.75 -6.63
CA THR A 180 6.22 0.54 -7.70
C THR A 180 6.25 -0.84 -8.33
N THR A 181 7.41 -1.51 -8.31
CA THR A 181 7.62 -2.80 -9.00
C THR A 181 7.88 -3.93 -8.01
N GLY A 182 7.27 -5.09 -8.23
CA GLY A 182 7.50 -6.29 -7.43
C GLY A 182 8.91 -6.87 -7.58
N GLY A 183 9.38 -7.55 -6.53
CA GLY A 183 10.67 -8.24 -6.52
C GLY A 183 10.62 -9.50 -7.38
N LYS A 184 11.75 -9.88 -7.97
CA LYS A 184 11.85 -11.12 -8.77
C LYS A 184 12.01 -12.35 -7.85
N GLY A 185 11.40 -13.46 -8.22
CA GLY A 185 11.72 -14.76 -7.62
C GLY A 185 13.08 -15.27 -8.10
N SER A 186 13.78 -16.06 -7.27
CA SER A 186 15.03 -16.73 -7.68
C SER A 186 14.74 -17.99 -8.48
N VAL A 187 15.71 -18.30 -9.33
CA VAL A 187 15.90 -19.61 -9.95
C VAL A 187 16.72 -20.49 -9.01
N ASP A 188 16.33 -21.75 -8.84
CA ASP A 188 17.20 -22.78 -8.27
C ASP A 188 18.28 -23.17 -9.29
N ILE A 189 19.55 -22.93 -8.93
CA ILE A 189 20.71 -23.15 -9.80
C ILE A 189 21.34 -24.54 -9.62
N TYR A 190 20.91 -25.32 -8.63
CA TYR A 190 21.49 -26.63 -8.32
C TYR A 190 20.60 -27.80 -8.80
N SER A 191 19.36 -27.55 -9.20
CA SER A 191 18.47 -28.54 -9.79
C SER A 191 18.63 -28.64 -11.31
N VAL A 192 18.62 -29.87 -11.84
CA VAL A 192 18.55 -30.16 -13.29
C VAL A 192 17.23 -29.64 -13.89
N TYR A 193 16.21 -29.50 -13.05
CA TYR A 193 14.94 -28.84 -13.37
C TYR A 193 14.94 -27.45 -12.74
N GLN A 194 15.50 -26.46 -13.43
CA GLN A 194 15.52 -25.07 -12.98
C GLN A 194 14.11 -24.57 -12.65
N LYS A 195 13.79 -24.53 -11.36
CA LYS A 195 12.53 -24.02 -10.84
C LYS A 195 12.71 -22.57 -10.41
N THR A 196 11.73 -21.72 -10.71
CA THR A 196 11.76 -20.30 -10.33
C THR A 196 10.65 -20.00 -9.33
N GLY A 197 10.97 -19.24 -8.28
CA GLY A 197 9.98 -18.71 -7.35
C GLY A 197 9.06 -17.70 -8.05
N GLY A 198 7.84 -17.52 -7.54
CA GLY A 198 6.98 -16.45 -8.02
C GLY A 198 7.61 -15.07 -7.79
N ASN A 199 7.49 -14.19 -8.77
CA ASN A 199 7.72 -12.75 -8.61
C ASN A 199 6.64 -12.12 -7.73
N GLY A 200 7.01 -11.12 -6.94
CA GLY A 200 6.06 -10.23 -6.29
C GLY A 200 5.30 -9.39 -7.31
N GLY A 201 4.11 -8.93 -6.93
CA GLY A 201 3.28 -8.05 -7.74
C GLY A 201 3.74 -6.60 -7.66
N ASP A 202 3.50 -5.86 -8.74
CA ASP A 202 3.54 -4.39 -8.76
C ASP A 202 2.42 -3.81 -7.87
N LEU A 203 2.42 -2.49 -7.66
CA LEU A 203 1.35 -1.84 -6.90
C LEU A 203 -0.03 -2.21 -7.46
N GLY A 204 -0.92 -2.64 -6.57
CA GLY A 204 -2.28 -3.03 -6.92
C GLY A 204 -2.40 -4.35 -7.69
N MET A 205 -1.31 -5.12 -7.83
CA MET A 205 -1.28 -6.38 -8.56
C MET A 205 -0.99 -7.57 -7.63
N PRO A 206 -1.57 -8.75 -7.90
CA PRO A 206 -1.21 -9.96 -7.16
C PRO A 206 0.21 -10.40 -7.49
N GLY A 207 0.83 -11.15 -6.59
CA GLY A 207 2.07 -11.85 -6.89
C GLY A 207 1.84 -13.01 -7.85
N THR A 208 2.88 -13.36 -8.60
CA THR A 208 2.82 -14.48 -9.55
C THR A 208 2.95 -15.82 -8.84
N VAL A 209 2.39 -16.86 -9.46
CA VAL A 209 2.36 -18.23 -8.95
C VAL A 209 3.74 -18.89 -9.11
N GLY A 210 4.18 -19.60 -8.07
CA GLY A 210 5.29 -20.57 -8.13
C GLY A 210 4.71 -21.98 -8.33
N ASP A 211 5.00 -22.89 -7.40
CA ASP A 211 4.15 -24.08 -7.20
C ASP A 211 2.95 -23.78 -6.29
N MET A 212 3.07 -22.74 -5.46
CA MET A 212 2.01 -22.20 -4.61
C MET A 212 1.48 -20.87 -5.17
N PRO A 213 0.22 -20.50 -4.85
CA PRO A 213 -0.33 -19.21 -5.22
C PRO A 213 0.48 -18.04 -4.67
N GLY A 214 0.58 -16.96 -5.45
CA GLY A 214 1.03 -15.67 -4.96
C GLY A 214 -0.01 -15.00 -4.06
N GLY A 215 0.44 -13.98 -3.32
CA GLY A 215 -0.41 -13.16 -2.49
C GLY A 215 -1.32 -12.25 -3.33
N SER A 216 -2.49 -11.91 -2.80
CA SER A 216 -3.42 -11.00 -3.45
C SER A 216 -2.92 -9.56 -3.47
N ALA A 217 -3.43 -8.77 -4.42
CA ALA A 217 -3.23 -7.32 -4.45
C ALA A 217 -3.87 -6.62 -3.25
N GLY A 218 -3.23 -5.56 -2.75
CA GLY A 218 -3.85 -4.61 -1.84
C GLY A 218 -4.86 -3.71 -2.55
N ALA A 219 -5.86 -3.22 -1.79
CA ALA A 219 -6.81 -2.24 -2.31
C ALA A 219 -6.17 -0.84 -2.39
N ALA A 220 -6.44 -0.11 -3.47
CA ALA A 220 -6.03 1.29 -3.57
C ALA A 220 -6.87 2.15 -2.62
N ILE A 221 -8.19 1.94 -2.60
CA ILE A 221 -9.12 2.74 -1.82
C ILE A 221 -10.16 1.81 -1.18
N THR A 222 -10.35 1.94 0.13
CA THR A 222 -11.50 1.38 0.86
C THR A 222 -12.41 2.52 1.29
N GLY A 223 -13.73 2.34 1.21
CA GLY A 223 -14.70 3.40 1.43
C GLY A 223 -14.99 4.21 0.17
N GLY A 224 -14.92 3.57 -1.01
CA GLY A 224 -15.16 4.19 -2.31
C GLY A 224 -16.52 4.86 -2.43
N ALA A 225 -17.52 4.44 -1.65
CA ALA A 225 -18.82 5.11 -1.56
C ALA A 225 -18.73 6.56 -1.04
N TYR A 226 -17.66 6.89 -0.32
CA TYR A 226 -17.38 8.25 0.16
C TYR A 226 -16.57 9.10 -0.84
N ALA A 227 -16.07 8.50 -1.93
CA ALA A 227 -15.23 9.19 -2.89
C ALA A 227 -16.06 9.95 -3.93
N THR A 228 -15.65 11.18 -4.21
CA THR A 228 -16.03 11.91 -5.42
C THR A 228 -14.76 12.38 -6.11
N TYR A 229 -14.54 11.99 -7.37
CA TYR A 229 -13.32 12.34 -8.08
C TYR A 229 -13.52 13.65 -8.84
N ALA A 230 -12.75 14.67 -8.47
CA ALA A 230 -12.57 15.86 -9.30
C ALA A 230 -11.41 15.64 -10.30
N THR A 231 -10.42 14.83 -9.93
CA THR A 231 -9.37 14.33 -10.84
C THR A 231 -8.94 12.95 -10.33
N THR A 232 -9.00 11.93 -11.19
CA THR A 232 -8.76 10.53 -10.78
C THR A 232 -7.28 10.18 -10.67
N GLY A 233 -6.42 10.77 -11.52
CA GLY A 233 -4.98 10.46 -11.56
C GLY A 233 -4.70 8.97 -11.76
N THR A 234 -3.58 8.49 -11.23
CA THR A 234 -3.22 7.06 -11.24
C THR A 234 -3.76 6.36 -10.00
N ILE A 235 -4.59 5.33 -10.20
CA ILE A 235 -5.10 4.45 -9.16
C ILE A 235 -4.72 3.00 -9.50
N LEU A 236 -3.97 2.33 -8.63
CA LEU A 236 -3.45 0.98 -8.83
C LEU A 236 -3.99 0.02 -7.78
N GLY A 237 -4.92 -0.85 -8.16
CA GLY A 237 -5.61 -1.78 -7.26
C GLY A 237 -7.10 -1.48 -7.13
N SER A 238 -7.80 -2.29 -6.35
CA SER A 238 -9.26 -2.21 -6.24
C SER A 238 -9.73 -0.96 -5.48
N ILE A 239 -10.94 -0.51 -5.81
CA ILE A 239 -11.72 0.47 -5.05
C ILE A 239 -12.88 -0.30 -4.41
N LEU A 240 -12.85 -0.44 -3.10
CA LEU A 240 -13.85 -1.17 -2.32
C LEU A 240 -14.85 -0.19 -1.71
N SER A 241 -16.15 -0.48 -1.79
CA SER A 241 -17.24 0.36 -1.28
C SER A 241 -17.19 0.53 0.23
#